data_AF-A0A847WTI3-F1
#
_entry.id   AF-A0A847WTI3-F1
#
_cell.length_a   1.000
_cell.length_b   1.000
_cell.length_c   1.000
_cell.angle_alpha   90.00
_cell.angle_beta   90.00
_cell.angle_gamma   90.00
#
_symmetry.space_group_name_H-M   'P 1'
#
loop_
_entity.id
_entity.type
_entity.pdbx_description
1 polymer ?
#
loop_
_entity_poly.entity_id
_entity_poly.type
_entity_poly.pdbx_seq_one_letter_code
_entity_poly.pdbx_strand_id
1 'polypeptide(L)' 'MLDLIHLIFNDCINIIKRLSSISEAIQNSCHYNLSNGHLEGINNKIKTMKRTGFGYRNFDHLRARAMISLIINKE' A
#
# COMPACT_ATOMS: atom_id res chain seq x y z
N MET A 1 33.73 -4.51 1.45
CA MET A 1 33.35 -4.70 2.88
C MET A 1 32.97 -3.37 3.52
N LEU A 2 33.82 -2.34 3.42
CA LEU A 2 33.52 -0.98 3.90
C LEU A 2 32.27 -0.36 3.23
N ASP A 3 32.10 -0.54 1.92
CA ASP A 3 30.93 -0.01 1.18
C ASP A 3 29.60 -0.63 1.64
N LEU A 4 29.63 -1.91 2.02
CA LEU A 4 28.46 -2.60 2.57
C LEU A 4 28.07 -2.03 3.94
N ILE A 5 29.07 -1.71 4.76
CA ILE A 5 28.85 -1.06 6.07
C ILE A 5 28.27 0.34 5.87
N HIS A 6 28.80 1.12 4.92
CA HIS A 6 28.27 2.45 4.59
C HIS A 6 26.84 2.40 4.05
N LEU A 7 26.52 1.42 3.21
CA LEU A 7 25.17 1.23 2.67
C LEU A 7 24.17 0.91 3.80
N ILE A 8 24.49 -0.07 4.66
CA ILE A 8 23.65 -0.44 5.80
C ILE A 8 23.43 0.75 6.74
N PHE A 9 24.49 1.52 7.00
CA PHE A 9 24.39 2.70 7.86
C PHE A 9 23.46 3.77 7.28
N ASN A 10 23.57 4.04 5.97
CA ASN A 10 22.68 4.98 5.29
C ASN A 10 21.22 4.52 5.24
N ASP A 11 20.99 3.22 5.01
CA ASP A 11 19.63 2.66 5.03
C ASP A 11 18.98 2.83 6.41
N CYS A 12 19.72 2.55 7.48
CA CYS A 12 19.27 2.77 8.86
C CYS A 12 18.89 4.24 9.11
N ILE A 13 19.73 5.19 8.69
CA ILE A 13 19.44 6.63 8.82
C ILE A 13 18.16 7.00 8.07
N ASN A 14 17.98 6.49 6.85
CA ASN A 14 16.81 6.79 6.04
C ASN A 14 15.53 6.22 6.65
N ILE A 15 15.59 5.02 7.22
CA ILE A 15 14.48 4.41 7.95
C ILE A 15 14.11 5.27 9.16
N ILE A 16 15.08 5.70 9.97
CA ILE A 16 14.83 6.55 11.15
C ILE A 16 14.18 7.87 10.74
N LYS A 17 14.68 8.52 9.69
CA LYS A 17 14.08 9.76 9.15
C LYS A 17 12.64 9.53 8.69
N ARG A 18 12.38 8.42 7.97
CA ARG A 18 11.03 8.07 7.52
C ARG A 18 10.09 7.87 8.70
N LEU A 19 10.49 7.08 9.70
CA LEU A 19 9.69 6.81 10.91
C LEU A 19 9.39 8.09 11.68
N SER A 20 10.38 8.98 11.84
CA SER A 20 10.19 10.29 12.45
C SER A 20 9.21 11.16 11.66
N SER A 21 9.24 11.13 10.33
CA SER A 21 8.32 11.91 9.50
C SER A 21 6.87 11.42 9.56
N ILE A 22 6.64 10.14 9.87
CA ILE A 22 5.30 9.52 9.93
C ILE A 22 4.81 9.28 11.37
N SER A 23 5.49 9.84 12.37
CA SER A 23 5.25 9.52 13.79
C SER A 23 3.81 9.77 14.23
N GLU A 24 3.17 10.81 13.71
CA GLU A 24 1.77 11.14 13.99
C GLU A 24 0.82 10.05 13.47
N ALA A 25 1.07 9.52 12.27
CA ALA A 25 0.27 8.42 11.73
C ALA A 25 0.40 7.14 12.57
N ILE A 26 1.60 6.87 13.11
CA ILE A 26 1.85 5.77 14.04
C ILE A 26 1.06 5.98 15.33
N GLN A 27 1.13 7.17 15.94
CA GLN A 27 0.38 7.50 17.15
C GLN A 27 -1.13 7.33 16.95
N ASN A 28 -1.66 7.83 15.83
CA ASN A 28 -3.07 7.67 15.48
C ASN A 28 -3.45 6.19 15.30
N SER A 29 -2.58 5.38 14.68
CA SER A 29 -2.84 3.94 14.52
C SER A 29 -2.86 3.17 15.86
N CYS A 30 -2.13 3.65 16.87
CA CYS A 30 -2.16 3.08 18.22
C CYS A 30 -3.38 3.58 19.01
N HIS A 31 -3.84 4.81 18.75
CA HIS A 31 -4.96 5.42 19.47
C HIS A 31 -6.32 4.89 19.00
N TYR A 32 -6.50 4.67 17.69
CA TYR A 32 -7.76 4.20 17.12
C TYR A 32 -7.71 2.70 16.82
N ASN A 33 -8.78 1.97 17.17
CA ASN A 33 -8.93 0.55 16.85
C ASN A 33 -9.42 0.31 15.40
N LEU A 34 -8.97 1.14 14.45
CA LEU A 34 -9.33 1.02 13.04
C LEU A 34 -8.46 -0.06 12.38
N SER A 35 -9.11 -1.10 11.85
CA SER A 35 -8.40 -2.16 11.14
C SER A 35 -8.12 -1.78 9.69
N ASN A 36 -6.87 -1.99 9.25
CA ASN A 36 -6.49 -1.88 7.84
C ASN A 36 -7.05 -3.02 6.97
N GLY A 37 -7.68 -4.05 7.56
CA GLY A 37 -8.13 -5.24 6.85
C GLY A 37 -9.11 -4.95 5.71
N HIS A 38 -10.00 -3.96 5.87
CA HIS A 38 -10.90 -3.56 4.78
C HIS A 38 -10.15 -2.94 3.60
N LEU A 39 -9.19 -2.06 3.87
CA LEU A 39 -8.34 -1.44 2.84
C LEU A 39 -7.43 -2.47 2.15
N GLU A 40 -6.88 -3.41 2.92
CA GLU A 40 -6.10 -4.53 2.37
C GLU A 40 -6.96 -5.44 1.48
N GLY A 41 -8.19 -5.72 1.87
CA GLY A 41 -9.16 -6.48 1.07
C GLY A 41 -9.44 -5.80 -0.27
N ILE A 42 -9.70 -4.49 -0.27
CA ILE A 42 -9.88 -3.69 -1.49
C ILE A 42 -8.61 -3.77 -2.37
N ASN A 43 -7.44 -3.53 -1.78
CA ASN A 43 -6.16 -3.56 -2.49
C ASN A 43 -5.89 -4.94 -3.12
N ASN A 44 -6.19 -6.03 -2.41
CA ASN A 44 -6.05 -7.38 -2.94
C ASN A 44 -7.03 -7.64 -4.09
N LYS A 45 -8.28 -7.19 -3.99
CA LYS A 45 -9.27 -7.32 -5.07
C LYS A 45 -8.80 -6.57 -6.33
N ILE A 46 -8.25 -5.36 -6.19
CA ILE A 46 -7.68 -4.60 -7.31
C ILE A 46 -6.45 -5.31 -7.90
N LYS A 47 -5.54 -5.80 -7.07
CA LYS A 47 -4.38 -6.58 -7.53
C LYS A 47 -4.82 -7.83 -8.29
N THR A 48 -5.84 -8.54 -7.80
CA THR A 48 -6.43 -9.71 -8.49
C THR A 48 -7.03 -9.31 -9.82
N MET A 49 -7.81 -8.23 -9.91
CA MET A 49 -8.33 -7.73 -11.19
C MET A 49 -7.21 -7.44 -12.19
N LYS A 50 -6.12 -6.81 -11.75
CA LYS A 50 -4.96 -6.55 -12.61
C LYS A 50 -4.31 -7.85 -13.12
N ARG A 51 -4.21 -8.89 -12.27
CA ARG A 51 -3.65 -10.20 -12.66
C ARG A 51 -4.55 -10.96 -13.62
N THR A 52 -5.87 -10.98 -13.37
CA THR A 52 -6.84 -11.69 -14.23
C THR A 52 -7.02 -11.01 -15.59
N GLY A 53 -6.84 -9.69 -15.66
CA GLY A 53 -6.79 -8.94 -16.91
C GLY A 53 -5.45 -9.02 -17.66
N PHE A 54 -4.52 -9.89 -17.26
CA PHE A 54 -3.17 -10.02 -17.83
C PHE A 54 -2.37 -8.71 -17.91
N GLY A 55 -2.67 -7.77 -17.00
CA GLY A 55 -2.12 -6.42 -17.05
C GLY A 55 -2.93 -5.50 -17.97
N TYR A 56 -3.51 -4.45 -17.39
CA TYR A 56 -4.19 -3.42 -18.15
C TYR A 56 -3.18 -2.48 -18.80
N ARG A 57 -3.29 -2.29 -20.12
CA ARG A 57 -2.49 -1.32 -20.88
C ARG A 57 -2.95 0.12 -20.61
N ASN A 58 -4.24 0.33 -20.38
CA ASN A 58 -4.81 1.62 -19.97
C ASN A 58 -5.30 1.55 -18.52
N PHE A 59 -4.84 2.47 -17.68
CA PHE A 59 -5.27 2.60 -16.29
C PHE A 59 -6.77 2.88 -16.16
N ASP A 60 -7.36 3.65 -17.08
CA ASP A 60 -8.79 4.00 -17.04
C ASP A 60 -9.69 2.76 -17.13
N HIS A 61 -9.26 1.75 -17.89
CA HIS A 61 -9.98 0.48 -17.98
C HIS A 61 -9.89 -0.33 -16.68
N LEU A 62 -8.72 -0.33 -16.01
CA LEU A 62 -8.58 -0.94 -14.68
C LEU A 62 -9.46 -0.21 -13.67
N ARG A 63 -9.47 1.13 -13.70
CA ARG A 63 -10.28 1.97 -12.82
C ARG A 63 -11.78 1.73 -13.01
N ALA A 64 -12.26 1.71 -14.26
CA ALA A 64 -13.66 1.46 -14.57
C ALA A 64 -14.09 0.07 -14.07
N ARG A 65 -13.28 -0.97 -14.31
CA ARG A 65 -13.56 -2.32 -13.81
C ARG A 65 -13.55 -2.38 -12.28
N ALA A 66 -12.60 -1.72 -11.63
CA ALA A 66 -12.51 -1.66 -10.18
C ALA A 66 -13.73 -0.97 -9.56
N MET A 67 -14.19 0.15 -10.13
CA MET A 67 -15.40 0.84 -9.70
C MET A 67 -16.62 -0.06 -9.82
N ILE A 68 -16.86 -0.66 -10.99
CA ILE A 68 -17.96 -1.62 -11.20
C ILE A 68 -17.90 -2.76 -10.17
N SER A 69 -16.73 -3.37 -10.00
CA SER A 69 -16.57 -4.55 -9.15
C SER A 69 -16.62 -4.26 -7.64
N LEU A 70 -16.30 -3.05 -7.20
CA LEU A 70 -16.30 -2.65 -5.78
C LEU A 70 -17.60 -1.97 -5.36
N ILE A 71 -18.26 -1.26 -6.28
CA ILE A 71 -19.49 -0.52 -6.00
C ILE A 71 -20.72 -1.43 -6.15
N ILE A 72 -20.76 -2.30 -7.16
CA ILE A 72 -21.95 -3.12 -7.45
C ILE A 72 -22.02 -4.36 -6.56
N ASN A 73 -20.90 -4.97 -6.17
CA ASN A 73 -20.89 -6.16 -5.29
C ASN A 73 -20.98 -5.79 -3.80
N LYS A 74 -21.74 -4.73 -3.46
CA LYS A 74 -21.94 -4.29 -2.07
C LYS A 74 -23.16 -4.93 -1.40
N GLU A 75 -23.85 -5.81 -2.11
CA GLU A 75 -24.95 -6.65 -1.60
C GLU A 75 -24.43 -7.99 -1.07
#